data_AF-A0A7S3BC82-F1
#
_entry.id   AF-A0A7S3BC82-F1
#
_cell.length_a   1.000
_cell.length_b   1.000
_cell.length_c   1.000
_cell.angle_alpha   90.00
_cell.angle_beta   90.00
_cell.angle_gamma   90.00
#
_symmetry.space_group_name_H-M   'P 1'
#
loop_
_entity.id
_entity.type
_entity.pdbx_description
1 polymer ?
#
loop_
_entity_poly.entity_id
_entity_poly.type
_entity_poly.pdbx_seq_one_letter_code
_entity_poly.pdbx_strand_id
1 'polypeptide(L)'
;KHSFAAAGAAAAAPAPEYPPVWPAAFTAPFTERVSYGPVKSTTTGTLLYSAQSPYGAAERLERASGEADRYCGGAKLLRATPCTHLAANGTRYLLFPDLGECCTCCTAADGCGPTKQDWAKNASFANNATVDVGGASVDAFKWTIKGLQENDVYTPAAATGAEQPPLRVYQSPDDDMVFGEAQIGAVDPSHFWLPAGGCSAQCGGVCALVGRRAEALRSAGRAEEAAASAAA
;
A
#
# COMPACT_ATOMS: atom_id res chain seq x y z
N LYS A 1 14.19 -9.44 -55.91
CA LYS A 1 14.91 -8.45 -55.07
C LYS A 1 13.89 -7.88 -54.08
N HIS A 2 13.73 -8.50 -52.91
CA HIS A 2 12.81 -8.01 -51.88
C HIS A 2 13.60 -7.08 -50.96
N SER A 3 13.24 -5.81 -50.98
CA SER A 3 13.79 -4.79 -50.09
C SER A 3 13.04 -4.89 -48.76
N PHE A 4 13.76 -5.20 -47.68
CA PHE A 4 13.21 -5.14 -46.33
C PHE A 4 13.24 -3.68 -45.88
N ALA A 5 12.07 -3.10 -45.64
CA ALA A 5 11.96 -1.80 -45.01
C ALA A 5 12.52 -1.91 -43.57
N ALA A 6 13.51 -1.08 -43.25
CA ALA A 6 14.06 -1.00 -41.90
C ALA A 6 12.95 -0.52 -40.95
N ALA A 7 12.67 -1.32 -39.92
CA ALA A 7 11.82 -0.89 -38.82
C ALA A 7 12.48 0.32 -38.15
N GLY A 8 11.82 1.48 -38.23
CA GLY A 8 12.28 2.70 -37.58
C GLY A 8 12.34 2.48 -36.06
N ALA A 9 13.48 2.81 -35.45
CA ALA A 9 13.62 2.79 -34.00
C ALA A 9 12.61 3.79 -33.40
N ALA A 10 11.67 3.28 -32.60
CA ALA A 10 10.80 4.13 -31.81
C ALA A 10 11.65 4.98 -30.86
N ALA A 11 11.48 6.30 -30.90
CA ALA A 11 12.16 7.19 -29.99
C ALA A 11 11.76 6.85 -28.54
N ALA A 12 12.74 6.74 -27.64
CA ALA A 12 12.49 6.49 -26.24
C ALA A 12 11.63 7.63 -25.66
N ALA A 13 10.59 7.29 -24.89
CA ALA A 13 9.78 8.28 -24.20
C ALA A 13 10.67 9.15 -23.29
N PRO A 14 10.46 10.48 -23.25
CA PRO A 14 11.24 11.36 -22.39
C PRO A 14 11.03 10.99 -20.93
N ALA A 15 12.06 11.23 -20.11
CA ALA A 15 11.95 11.01 -18.67
C ALA A 15 10.81 11.86 -18.07
N PRO A 16 10.06 11.33 -17.10
CA PRO A 16 9.00 12.06 -16.44
C PRO A 16 9.56 13.25 -15.63
N GLU A 17 8.82 14.36 -15.62
CA GLU A 17 9.26 15.62 -15.00
C GLU A 17 9.15 15.59 -13.46
N TYR A 18 8.14 14.89 -12.92
CA TYR A 18 7.87 14.84 -11.49
C TYR A 18 7.57 13.41 -11.02
N PRO A 19 7.93 13.06 -9.78
CA PRO A 19 7.48 11.84 -9.15
C PRO A 19 5.94 11.75 -9.12
N PRO A 20 5.39 10.53 -9.13
CA PRO A 20 3.95 10.37 -9.25
C PRO A 20 3.25 10.73 -7.94
N VAL A 21 2.08 11.33 -8.07
CA VAL A 21 1.11 11.54 -7.00
C VAL A 21 -0.06 10.61 -7.29
N TRP A 22 -0.61 9.94 -6.29
CA TRP A 22 -1.81 9.14 -6.53
C TRP A 22 -3.02 10.03 -6.83
N PRO A 23 -4.02 9.56 -7.59
CA PRO A 23 -5.29 10.27 -7.74
C PRO A 23 -5.97 10.45 -6.39
N ALA A 24 -6.73 11.54 -6.22
CA ALA A 24 -7.39 11.84 -4.94
C ALA A 24 -8.32 10.72 -4.45
N ALA A 25 -8.94 9.96 -5.36
CA ALA A 25 -9.68 8.75 -5.03
C ALA A 25 -9.68 7.79 -6.21
N PHE A 26 -9.58 6.49 -5.92
CA PHE A 26 -9.64 5.44 -6.93
C PHE A 26 -9.97 4.08 -6.32
N THR A 27 -10.40 3.15 -7.17
CA THR A 27 -10.48 1.72 -6.86
C THR A 27 -9.65 0.94 -7.87
N ALA A 28 -8.82 0.01 -7.42
CA ALA A 28 -7.99 -0.81 -8.32
C ALA A 28 -7.97 -2.27 -7.86
N PRO A 29 -8.31 -3.24 -8.75
CA PRO A 29 -8.04 -4.64 -8.45
C PRO A 29 -6.53 -4.89 -8.46
N PHE A 30 -6.06 -5.89 -7.74
CA PHE A 30 -4.64 -6.26 -7.75
C PHE A 30 -4.42 -7.77 -7.69
N THR A 31 -3.24 -8.17 -8.12
CA THR A 31 -2.61 -9.47 -7.80
C THR A 31 -1.37 -9.19 -6.97
N GLU A 32 -1.27 -9.81 -5.81
CA GLU A 32 -0.16 -9.66 -4.87
C GLU A 32 0.61 -10.98 -4.80
N ARG A 33 1.93 -10.90 -4.91
CA ARG A 33 2.84 -12.04 -4.72
C ARG A 33 3.73 -11.75 -3.54
N VAL A 34 3.70 -12.65 -2.58
CA VAL A 34 4.45 -12.52 -1.34
C VAL A 34 5.53 -13.60 -1.27
N SER A 35 6.73 -13.24 -0.82
CA SER A 35 7.86 -14.14 -0.65
C SER A 35 8.65 -13.83 0.62
N TYR A 36 8.32 -14.51 1.72
CA TYR A 36 9.07 -14.46 2.99
C TYR A 36 9.88 -15.74 3.20
N GLY A 37 11.13 -15.76 2.73
CA GLY A 37 11.99 -16.94 2.83
C GLY A 37 11.35 -18.16 2.16
N PRO A 38 11.00 -19.24 2.91
CA PRO A 38 10.32 -20.41 2.33
C PRO A 38 8.83 -20.18 2.02
N VAL A 39 8.20 -19.15 2.58
CA VAL A 39 6.78 -18.86 2.38
C VAL A 39 6.60 -18.09 1.09
N LYS A 40 5.84 -18.67 0.15
CA LYS A 40 5.44 -18.03 -1.10
C LYS A 40 3.94 -18.14 -1.26
N SER A 41 3.30 -17.04 -1.63
CA SER A 41 1.86 -17.02 -1.87
C SER A 41 1.49 -16.03 -2.96
N THR A 42 0.31 -16.23 -3.52
CA THR A 42 -0.31 -15.29 -4.44
C THR A 42 -1.76 -15.13 -4.04
N THR A 43 -2.20 -13.88 -3.90
CA THR A 43 -3.61 -13.54 -3.66
C THR A 43 -4.05 -12.48 -4.65
N THR A 44 -5.35 -12.37 -4.84
CA THR A 44 -5.97 -11.23 -5.51
C THR A 44 -6.68 -10.36 -4.49
N GLY A 45 -7.08 -9.18 -4.92
CA GLY A 45 -7.78 -8.25 -4.05
C GLY A 45 -8.21 -6.97 -4.73
N THR A 46 -8.69 -6.03 -3.92
CA THR A 46 -9.05 -4.68 -4.35
C THR A 46 -8.51 -3.66 -3.37
N LEU A 47 -7.92 -2.59 -3.89
CA LEU A 47 -7.54 -1.39 -3.16
C LEU A 47 -8.58 -0.31 -3.41
N LEU A 48 -9.18 0.21 -2.36
CA LEU A 48 -10.01 1.41 -2.38
C LEU A 48 -9.27 2.52 -1.65
N TYR A 49 -9.13 3.67 -2.31
CA TYR A 49 -8.36 4.79 -1.82
C TYR A 49 -9.17 6.09 -1.88
N SER A 50 -9.07 6.90 -0.83
CA SER A 50 -9.56 8.27 -0.83
C SER A 50 -8.68 9.16 0.05
N ALA A 51 -8.11 10.21 -0.53
CA ALA A 51 -7.36 11.24 0.18
C ALA A 51 -8.29 12.15 1.02
N GLN A 52 -9.58 12.22 0.68
CA GLN A 52 -10.60 12.99 1.39
C GLN A 52 -11.89 12.18 1.53
N SER A 53 -12.09 11.60 2.71
CA SER A 53 -13.35 11.01 3.15
C SER A 53 -13.88 11.77 4.39
N PRO A 54 -15.09 11.47 4.88
CA PRO A 54 -15.57 11.95 6.17
C PRO A 54 -14.64 11.63 7.36
N TYR A 55 -13.70 10.69 7.20
CA TYR A 55 -12.69 10.29 8.20
C TYR A 55 -11.29 10.86 7.92
N GLY A 56 -11.17 11.82 7.01
CA GLY A 56 -9.89 12.24 6.43
C GLY A 56 -9.43 11.28 5.34
N ALA A 57 -8.13 11.14 5.14
CA ALA A 57 -7.61 10.11 4.22
C ALA A 57 -8.02 8.71 4.71
N ALA A 58 -8.34 7.82 3.78
CA ALA A 58 -8.76 6.46 4.05
C ALA A 58 -8.26 5.50 2.96
N GLU A 59 -7.91 4.30 3.38
CA GLU A 59 -7.42 3.23 2.53
C GLU A 59 -8.03 1.91 2.99
N ARG A 60 -8.54 1.13 2.05
CA ARG A 60 -9.07 -0.21 2.30
C ARG A 60 -8.46 -1.17 1.30
N LEU A 61 -7.66 -2.09 1.80
CA LEU A 61 -7.02 -3.13 1.02
C LEU A 61 -7.64 -4.48 1.36
N GLU A 62 -8.42 -5.02 0.43
CA GLU A 62 -9.13 -6.29 0.59
C GLU A 62 -8.38 -7.41 -0.11
N ARG A 63 -8.01 -8.46 0.62
CA ARG A 63 -7.36 -9.66 0.07
C ARG A 63 -8.29 -10.85 0.13
N ALA A 64 -8.32 -11.63 -0.95
CA ALA A 64 -9.00 -12.92 -1.00
C ALA A 64 -8.42 -13.92 0.02
N SER A 65 -7.10 -13.86 0.26
CA SER A 65 -6.44 -14.58 1.36
C SER A 65 -5.39 -13.69 2.02
N GLY A 66 -5.46 -13.55 3.34
CA GLY A 66 -4.46 -12.87 4.16
C GLY A 66 -3.34 -13.78 4.70
N GLU A 67 -3.32 -15.07 4.34
CA GLU A 67 -2.43 -16.07 4.94
C GLU A 67 -0.95 -15.67 4.97
N ALA A 68 -0.47 -15.11 3.86
CA ALA A 68 0.92 -14.74 3.68
C ALA A 68 1.21 -13.26 3.95
N ASP A 69 0.19 -12.42 4.09
CA ASP A 69 0.40 -11.02 4.45
C ASP A 69 0.95 -10.95 5.89
N ARG A 70 1.98 -10.12 6.09
CA ARG A 70 2.69 -10.03 7.38
C ARG A 70 1.81 -9.62 8.56
N TYR A 71 0.74 -8.86 8.32
CA TYR A 71 -0.21 -8.42 9.34
C TYR A 71 -1.32 -9.45 9.53
N CYS A 72 -2.03 -9.81 8.46
CA CYS A 72 -3.13 -10.76 8.48
C CYS A 72 -2.67 -12.16 8.89
N GLY A 73 -1.67 -12.71 8.22
CA GLY A 73 -1.09 -14.01 8.50
C GLY A 73 -0.42 -14.09 9.86
N GLY A 74 0.12 -12.98 10.35
CA GLY A 74 0.63 -12.86 11.72
C GLY A 74 -0.48 -12.82 12.78
N ALA A 75 -1.60 -12.15 12.50
CA ALA A 75 -2.74 -12.07 13.41
C ALA A 75 -3.57 -13.36 13.44
N LYS A 76 -3.64 -14.08 12.31
CA LYS A 76 -4.31 -15.37 12.14
C LYS A 76 -3.32 -16.38 11.58
N LEU A 77 -2.39 -16.83 12.45
CA LEU A 77 -1.22 -17.66 12.13
C LEU A 77 -1.44 -18.60 10.94
N LEU A 78 -1.00 -18.14 9.76
CA LEU A 78 -1.04 -18.84 8.47
C LEU A 78 -2.41 -19.48 8.14
N ARG A 79 -3.51 -18.78 8.43
CA ARG A 79 -4.85 -19.19 8.01
C ARG A 79 -5.20 -18.56 6.66
N ALA A 80 -5.56 -19.40 5.69
CA ALA A 80 -6.19 -18.97 4.45
C ALA A 80 -7.61 -18.45 4.73
N THR A 81 -7.72 -17.16 5.00
CA THR A 81 -8.99 -16.45 5.20
C THR A 81 -8.92 -15.09 4.52
N PRO A 82 -10.02 -14.57 3.95
CA PRO A 82 -10.10 -13.18 3.51
C PRO A 82 -9.69 -12.24 4.64
N CYS A 83 -8.95 -11.19 4.26
CA CYS A 83 -8.47 -10.20 5.21
C CYS A 83 -8.52 -8.80 4.60
N THR A 84 -9.00 -7.84 5.37
CA THR A 84 -9.00 -6.43 4.98
C THR A 84 -8.07 -5.63 5.89
N HIS A 85 -7.17 -4.84 5.30
CA HIS A 85 -6.54 -3.72 5.99
C HIS A 85 -7.43 -2.50 5.79
N LEU A 86 -7.99 -1.96 6.86
CA LEU A 86 -8.71 -0.70 6.82
C LEU A 86 -7.89 0.34 7.59
N ALA A 87 -7.32 1.31 6.89
CA ALA A 87 -6.73 2.49 7.51
C ALA A 87 -7.71 3.65 7.37
N ALA A 88 -8.34 4.04 8.46
CA ALA A 88 -9.29 5.15 8.51
C ALA A 88 -9.26 5.80 9.89
N ASN A 89 -9.60 7.09 9.98
CA ASN A 89 -9.65 7.83 11.24
C ASN A 89 -8.35 7.69 12.07
N GLY A 90 -7.20 7.74 11.39
CA GLY A 90 -5.88 7.63 12.03
C GLY A 90 -5.54 6.25 12.63
N THR A 91 -6.30 5.21 12.33
CA THR A 91 -6.07 3.85 12.86
C THR A 91 -6.10 2.82 11.73
N ARG A 92 -5.25 1.79 11.83
CA ARG A 92 -5.31 0.60 10.99
C ARG A 92 -6.00 -0.52 11.73
N TYR A 93 -6.99 -1.12 11.08
CA TYR A 93 -7.75 -2.27 11.54
C TYR A 93 -7.50 -3.45 10.62
N LEU A 94 -7.54 -4.65 11.18
CA LEU A 94 -7.64 -5.89 10.41
C LEU A 94 -9.04 -6.47 10.59
N LEU A 95 -9.70 -6.77 9.48
CA LEU A 95 -11.01 -7.39 9.45
C LEU A 95 -10.89 -8.77 8.81
N PHE A 96 -11.55 -9.76 9.41
CA PHE A 96 -11.58 -11.15 8.96
C PHE A 96 -13.06 -11.55 8.75
N PRO A 97 -13.66 -11.24 7.58
CA PRO A 97 -15.09 -11.37 7.35
C PRO A 97 -15.63 -12.78 7.61
N ASP A 98 -14.93 -13.81 7.12
CA ASP A 98 -15.34 -15.22 7.26
C ASP A 98 -15.30 -15.71 8.72
N LEU A 99 -14.54 -15.02 9.58
CA LEU A 99 -14.47 -15.31 11.01
C LEU A 99 -15.45 -14.47 11.83
N GLY A 100 -16.05 -13.42 11.23
CA GLY A 100 -16.83 -12.43 11.97
C GLY A 100 -15.99 -11.66 12.99
N GLU A 101 -14.68 -11.52 12.75
CA GLU A 101 -13.74 -10.93 13.69
C GLU A 101 -13.10 -9.66 13.12
N CYS A 102 -12.77 -8.70 14.01
CA CYS A 102 -11.88 -7.60 13.67
C CYS A 102 -11.08 -7.12 14.88
N CYS A 103 -9.98 -6.42 14.61
CA CYS A 103 -9.08 -5.93 15.64
C CYS A 103 -8.34 -4.65 15.20
N THR A 104 -7.89 -3.86 16.17
CA THR A 104 -7.01 -2.71 15.97
C THR A 104 -5.56 -3.17 15.84
N CYS A 105 -4.85 -2.68 14.82
CA CYS A 105 -3.46 -3.03 14.58
C CYS A 105 -2.50 -2.00 15.18
N CYS A 106 -2.60 -0.74 14.75
CA CYS A 106 -1.73 0.37 15.14
C CYS A 106 -2.30 1.71 14.65
N THR A 107 -1.72 2.83 15.10
CA THR A 107 -2.19 4.18 14.76
C THR A 107 -1.34 4.83 13.66
N ALA A 108 -1.83 5.92 13.09
CA ALA A 108 -1.10 6.72 12.12
C ALA A 108 0.20 7.31 12.69
N ALA A 109 0.24 7.61 14.00
CA ALA A 109 1.45 8.04 14.69
C ALA A 109 2.54 6.96 14.67
N ASP A 110 2.14 5.69 14.56
CA ASP A 110 3.04 4.53 14.48
C ASP A 110 3.44 4.19 13.03
N GLY A 111 3.05 5.02 12.06
CA GLY A 111 3.26 4.79 10.64
C GLY A 111 2.20 3.90 9.97
N CYS A 112 1.10 3.59 10.66
CA CYS A 112 0.03 2.72 10.14
C CYS A 112 -1.15 3.47 9.52
N GLY A 113 -0.97 4.75 9.16
CA GLY A 113 -2.02 5.52 8.51
C GLY A 113 -2.35 5.01 7.10
N PRO A 114 -3.38 5.59 6.46
CA PRO A 114 -3.56 5.49 5.02
C PRO A 114 -2.31 5.98 4.30
N THR A 115 -2.00 5.42 3.13
CA THR A 115 -0.90 5.90 2.30
C THR A 115 -1.19 7.35 1.88
N LYS A 116 -0.21 8.25 2.07
CA LYS A 116 -0.38 9.65 1.65
C LYS A 116 -0.44 9.73 0.13
N GLN A 117 -1.24 10.65 -0.41
CA GLN A 117 -1.36 10.83 -1.86
C GLN A 117 0.01 11.10 -2.51
N ASP A 118 0.85 11.87 -1.82
CA ASP A 118 2.19 12.28 -2.22
C ASP A 118 3.31 11.37 -1.68
N TRP A 119 3.01 10.12 -1.28
CA TRP A 119 3.99 9.23 -0.65
C TRP A 119 5.24 8.99 -1.51
N ALA A 120 5.10 9.06 -2.83
CA ALA A 120 6.20 8.91 -3.78
C ALA A 120 6.88 10.24 -4.18
N LYS A 121 6.55 11.38 -3.55
CA LYS A 121 7.12 12.70 -3.92
C LYS A 121 8.65 12.81 -3.84
N ASN A 122 9.28 11.95 -3.05
CA ASN A 122 10.73 11.88 -2.89
C ASN A 122 11.34 10.69 -3.66
N ALA A 123 10.57 10.02 -4.51
CA ALA A 123 11.08 8.92 -5.31
C ALA A 123 12.02 9.43 -6.39
N SER A 124 13.05 8.65 -6.69
CA SER A 124 13.95 8.91 -7.81
C SER A 124 13.49 8.12 -9.03
N PHE A 125 13.42 8.76 -10.19
CA PHE A 125 13.23 8.03 -11.44
C PHE A 125 14.40 7.07 -11.65
N ALA A 126 14.07 5.79 -11.89
CA ALA A 126 15.06 4.75 -12.12
C ALA A 126 15.26 4.51 -13.62
N ASN A 127 14.20 4.10 -14.31
CA ASN A 127 14.24 3.76 -15.73
C ASN A 127 12.83 3.61 -16.34
N ASN A 128 12.77 3.55 -17.67
CA ASN A 128 11.63 3.02 -18.39
C ASN A 128 11.56 1.51 -18.18
N ALA A 129 10.37 0.98 -17.95
CA ALA A 129 10.11 -0.41 -17.65
C ALA A 129 8.84 -0.88 -18.37
N THR A 130 8.56 -2.17 -18.24
CA THR A 130 7.34 -2.79 -18.71
C THR A 130 6.75 -3.62 -17.56
N VAL A 131 5.45 -3.51 -17.34
CA VAL A 131 4.71 -4.25 -16.31
C VAL A 131 3.68 -5.13 -16.99
N ASP A 132 3.64 -6.41 -16.63
CA ASP A 132 2.57 -7.32 -17.04
C ASP A 132 1.35 -7.11 -16.14
N VAL A 133 0.30 -6.52 -16.70
CA VAL A 133 -0.99 -6.27 -16.04
C VAL A 133 -2.03 -7.18 -16.66
N GLY A 134 -2.38 -8.26 -15.96
CA GLY A 134 -3.42 -9.20 -16.41
C GLY A 134 -3.12 -9.89 -17.74
N GLY A 135 -1.84 -10.12 -18.07
CA GLY A 135 -1.41 -10.70 -19.34
C GLY A 135 -1.12 -9.68 -20.43
N ALA A 136 -1.34 -8.39 -20.17
CA ALA A 136 -1.03 -7.30 -21.08
C ALA A 136 0.26 -6.58 -20.66
N SER A 137 1.15 -6.37 -21.62
CA SER A 137 2.40 -5.63 -21.44
C SER A 137 2.14 -4.13 -21.48
N VAL A 138 2.35 -3.43 -20.35
CA VAL A 138 2.12 -1.99 -20.20
C VAL A 138 3.45 -1.27 -20.01
N ASP A 139 3.72 -0.25 -20.84
CA ASP A 139 4.89 0.62 -20.66
C ASP A 139 4.75 1.48 -19.40
N ALA A 140 5.81 1.52 -18.61
CA ALA A 140 5.80 2.13 -17.30
C ALA A 140 7.07 2.95 -17.01
N PHE A 141 6.94 3.92 -16.11
CA PHE A 141 8.08 4.54 -15.44
C PHE A 141 8.30 3.87 -14.09
N LYS A 142 9.55 3.49 -13.81
CA LYS A 142 9.96 2.96 -12.50
C LYS A 142 10.51 4.08 -11.64
N TRP A 143 10.04 4.15 -10.41
CA TRP A 143 10.47 5.07 -9.37
C TRP A 143 10.92 4.30 -8.15
N THR A 144 12.04 4.70 -7.54
CA THR A 144 12.56 4.05 -6.34
C THR A 144 12.49 5.00 -5.14
N ILE A 145 11.90 4.51 -4.06
CA ILE A 145 11.82 5.17 -2.76
C ILE A 145 12.74 4.41 -1.79
N LYS A 146 13.77 5.10 -1.30
CA LYS A 146 14.67 4.55 -0.27
C LYS A 146 14.12 4.87 1.12
N GLY A 147 13.75 3.83 1.86
CA GLY A 147 13.34 3.91 3.26
C GLY A 147 14.01 2.83 4.10
N LEU A 148 13.30 2.32 5.12
CA LEU A 148 13.72 1.12 5.87
C LEU A 148 13.73 -0.15 4.99
N GLN A 149 13.01 -0.10 3.88
CA GLN A 149 13.03 -1.07 2.78
C GLN A 149 13.05 -0.28 1.46
N GLU A 150 13.60 -0.87 0.41
CA GLU A 150 13.53 -0.31 -0.94
C GLU A 150 12.14 -0.59 -1.51
N ASN A 151 11.44 0.46 -1.94
CA ASN A 151 10.13 0.34 -2.56
C ASN A 151 10.24 0.86 -3.99
N ASP A 152 9.85 0.03 -4.96
CA ASP A 152 9.73 0.40 -6.35
C ASP A 152 8.27 0.64 -6.71
N VAL A 153 7.98 1.80 -7.29
CA VAL A 153 6.65 2.21 -7.74
C VAL A 153 6.68 2.32 -9.25
N TYR A 154 5.67 1.75 -9.90
CA TYR A 154 5.52 1.81 -11.34
C TYR A 154 4.25 2.56 -11.69
N THR A 155 4.35 3.48 -12.65
CA THR A 155 3.22 4.25 -13.17
C THR A 155 3.15 4.18 -14.68
N PRO A 156 1.97 4.39 -15.31
CA PRO A 156 1.84 4.30 -16.75
C PRO A 156 2.69 5.35 -17.45
N ALA A 157 3.50 4.96 -18.42
CA ALA A 157 4.33 5.91 -19.18
C ALA A 157 3.47 6.85 -20.06
N ALA A 158 2.26 6.41 -20.43
CA ALA A 158 1.30 7.21 -21.19
C ALA A 158 0.51 8.22 -20.34
N ALA A 159 0.63 8.19 -19.00
CA ALA A 159 -0.13 9.08 -18.15
C ALA A 159 0.37 10.54 -18.30
N THR A 160 -0.53 11.42 -18.70
CA THR A 160 -0.26 12.86 -18.81
C THR A 160 -0.72 13.56 -17.52
N GLY A 161 0.22 13.98 -16.68
CA GLY A 161 -0.07 14.71 -15.44
C GLY A 161 0.60 14.11 -14.21
N ALA A 162 0.54 14.84 -13.10
CA ALA A 162 1.13 14.43 -11.82
C ALA A 162 0.32 13.34 -11.11
N GLU A 163 -1.01 13.30 -11.30
CA GLU A 163 -1.86 12.28 -10.70
C GLU A 163 -1.91 11.01 -11.56
N GLN A 164 -1.35 9.93 -11.04
CA GLN A 164 -1.21 8.67 -11.76
C GLN A 164 -1.58 7.50 -10.84
N PRO A 165 -2.52 6.62 -11.24
CA PRO A 165 -2.80 5.42 -10.46
C PRO A 165 -1.57 4.50 -10.43
N PRO A 166 -1.45 3.66 -9.39
CA PRO A 166 -0.38 2.67 -9.34
C PRO A 166 -0.59 1.61 -10.43
N LEU A 167 0.50 1.20 -11.11
CA LEU A 167 0.54 -0.03 -11.90
C LEU A 167 1.14 -1.19 -11.11
N ARG A 168 2.18 -0.90 -10.33
CA ARG A 168 2.84 -1.89 -9.49
C ARG A 168 3.51 -1.20 -8.31
N VAL A 169 3.46 -1.83 -7.14
CA VAL A 169 4.25 -1.48 -5.98
C VAL A 169 5.00 -2.73 -5.55
N TYR A 170 6.33 -2.66 -5.57
CA TYR A 170 7.19 -3.75 -5.16
C TYR A 170 8.01 -3.32 -3.93
N GLN A 171 7.71 -3.93 -2.79
CA GLN A 171 8.40 -3.73 -1.52
C GLN A 171 9.47 -4.80 -1.38
N SER A 172 10.67 -4.49 -1.89
CA SER A 172 11.72 -5.49 -2.07
C SER A 172 12.24 -6.02 -0.73
N PRO A 173 12.44 -7.35 -0.58
CA PRO A 173 12.23 -8.41 -1.57
C PRO A 173 10.90 -9.16 -1.42
N ASP A 174 9.99 -8.67 -0.59
CA ASP A 174 9.00 -9.51 0.08
C ASP A 174 7.61 -9.46 -0.56
N ASP A 175 7.21 -8.32 -1.13
CA ASP A 175 5.81 -8.06 -1.49
C ASP A 175 5.71 -7.36 -2.85
N ASP A 176 4.98 -7.95 -3.79
CA ASP A 176 4.83 -7.49 -5.17
C ASP A 176 3.36 -7.39 -5.55
N MET A 177 2.83 -6.17 -5.49
CA MET A 177 1.45 -5.86 -5.88
C MET A 177 1.42 -5.30 -7.30
N VAL A 178 0.74 -6.00 -8.21
CA VAL A 178 0.44 -5.52 -9.56
C VAL A 178 -1.04 -5.15 -9.63
N PHE A 179 -1.32 -3.91 -9.99
CA PHE A 179 -2.66 -3.35 -10.07
C PHE A 179 -3.21 -3.48 -11.50
N GLY A 180 -4.48 -3.85 -11.60
CA GLY A 180 -5.25 -3.77 -12.84
C GLY A 180 -5.65 -2.34 -13.17
N GLU A 181 -6.58 -2.20 -14.11
CA GLU A 181 -7.11 -0.89 -14.51
C GLU A 181 -7.83 -0.21 -13.32
N ALA A 182 -7.27 0.91 -12.87
CA ALA A 182 -7.83 1.70 -11.79
C ALA A 182 -9.05 2.51 -12.28
N GLN A 183 -10.13 2.45 -11.51
CA GLN A 183 -11.30 3.30 -11.67
C GLN A 183 -11.07 4.59 -10.86
N ILE A 184 -10.73 5.67 -11.56
CA ILE A 184 -10.50 6.98 -10.93
C ILE A 184 -11.83 7.66 -10.65
N GLY A 185 -12.01 8.17 -9.44
CA GLY A 185 -13.23 8.86 -9.05
C GLY A 185 -13.55 8.66 -7.57
N ALA A 186 -14.68 9.23 -7.15
CA ALA A 186 -15.14 9.13 -5.77
C ALA A 186 -15.37 7.66 -5.37
N VAL A 187 -14.92 7.30 -4.17
CA VAL A 187 -15.22 6.02 -3.52
C VAL A 187 -16.32 6.26 -2.48
N ASP A 188 -17.33 5.39 -2.43
CA ASP A 188 -18.39 5.47 -1.42
C ASP A 188 -17.77 5.42 -0.01
N PRO A 189 -17.97 6.46 0.83
CA PRO A 189 -17.46 6.48 2.20
C PRO A 189 -17.86 5.29 3.07
N SER A 190 -18.97 4.61 2.74
CA SER A 190 -19.45 3.44 3.48
C SER A 190 -18.45 2.28 3.48
N HIS A 191 -17.58 2.18 2.46
CA HIS A 191 -16.50 1.19 2.43
C HIS A 191 -15.49 1.37 3.56
N PHE A 192 -15.35 2.59 4.10
CA PHE A 192 -14.41 2.90 5.17
C PHE A 192 -15.04 2.80 6.57
N TRP A 193 -16.29 2.34 6.67
CA TRP A 193 -16.95 2.14 7.95
C TRP A 193 -16.44 0.88 8.65
N LEU A 194 -16.37 0.96 9.98
CA LEU A 194 -16.13 -0.21 10.81
C LEU A 194 -17.39 -1.09 10.89
N PRO A 195 -17.23 -2.39 11.12
CA PRO A 195 -18.36 -3.26 11.46
C PRO A 195 -19.14 -2.72 12.66
N ALA A 196 -20.43 -3.07 12.73
CA ALA A 196 -21.26 -2.76 13.89
C ALA A 196 -20.61 -3.31 15.17
N GLY A 197 -20.51 -2.46 16.21
CA GLY A 197 -19.78 -2.78 17.45
C GLY A 197 -18.30 -2.37 17.47
N GLY A 198 -17.74 -1.95 16.34
CA GLY A 198 -16.36 -1.49 16.22
C GLY A 198 -15.31 -2.61 16.36
N CYS A 199 -14.03 -2.23 16.36
CA CYS A 199 -12.89 -3.16 16.42
C CYS A 199 -11.94 -2.79 17.56
N SER A 200 -12.31 -3.11 18.80
CA SER A 200 -11.58 -2.67 20.00
C SER A 200 -10.46 -3.61 20.45
N ALA A 201 -10.51 -4.89 20.08
CA ALA A 201 -9.47 -5.86 20.45
C ALA A 201 -8.15 -5.55 19.73
N GLN A 202 -7.01 -5.69 20.41
CA GLN A 202 -5.70 -5.55 19.76
C GLN A 202 -5.37 -6.78 18.92
N CYS A 203 -4.92 -6.59 17.68
CA CYS A 203 -4.47 -7.68 16.82
C CYS A 203 -3.17 -8.31 17.35
N GLY A 204 -3.03 -9.62 17.18
CA GLY A 204 -1.78 -10.35 17.43
C GLY A 204 -0.69 -10.09 16.39
N GLY A 205 0.32 -10.96 16.36
CA GLY A 205 1.37 -10.94 15.32
C GLY A 205 2.16 -9.64 15.25
N VAL A 206 2.42 -9.16 14.01
CA VAL A 206 3.16 -7.92 13.75
C VAL A 206 2.49 -6.70 14.38
N CYS A 207 1.16 -6.64 14.41
CA CYS A 207 0.43 -5.55 15.03
C CYS A 207 0.77 -5.39 16.52
N ALA A 208 0.84 -6.50 17.27
CA ALA A 208 1.24 -6.48 18.68
C ALA A 208 2.70 -6.07 18.90
N LEU A 209 3.58 -6.27 17.91
CA LEU A 209 4.98 -5.80 17.98
C LEU A 209 5.08 -4.30 17.72
N VAL A 210 4.37 -3.80 16.70
CA VAL A 210 4.32 -2.37 16.37
C VAL A 210 3.74 -1.58 17.54
N GLY A 211 2.61 -2.02 18.11
CA GLY A 211 1.97 -1.36 19.25
C GLY A 211 2.90 -1.25 20.48
N ARG A 212 3.60 -2.33 20.82
CA ARG A 212 4.55 -2.35 21.95
C ARG A 212 5.74 -1.41 21.75
N ARG A 213 6.31 -1.38 20.54
CA ARG A 213 7.41 -0.47 20.23
C ARG A 213 6.98 1.00 20.32
N ALA A 214 5.80 1.32 19.80
CA ALA A 214 5.22 2.65 19.88
C ALA A 214 4.96 3.10 21.31
N GLU A 215 4.45 2.22 22.16
CA GLU A 215 4.22 2.51 23.58
C GLU A 215 5.54 2.75 24.35
N ALA A 216 6.57 1.96 24.06
CA ALA A 216 7.89 2.15 24.65
C ALA A 216 8.50 3.50 24.28
N LEU A 217 8.44 3.89 23.00
CA LEU A 217 8.95 5.18 22.52
C LEU A 217 8.19 6.37 23.13
N ARG A 218 6.86 6.29 23.22
CA ARG A 218 6.05 7.33 23.88
C ARG A 218 6.32 7.44 25.37
N SER A 219 6.59 6.33 26.03
CA SER A 219 6.93 6.34 27.45
C SER A 219 8.32 6.94 27.71
N ALA A 220 9.28 6.67 26.83
CA ALA A 220 10.61 7.30 26.88
C ALA A 220 10.54 8.81 26.65
N GLY A 221 9.80 9.27 25.62
CA GLY A 221 9.64 10.70 25.35
C GLY A 221 8.97 11.46 26.49
N ARG A 222 7.92 10.89 27.11
CA ARG A 222 7.28 11.48 28.30
C ARG A 222 8.23 11.56 29.50
N ALA A 223 9.09 10.56 29.68
CA ALA A 223 10.09 10.58 30.75
C ALA A 223 11.15 11.67 30.53
N GLU A 224 11.57 11.88 29.28
CA GLU A 224 12.52 12.94 28.90
C GLU A 224 11.93 14.34 29.09
N GLU A 225 10.68 14.55 28.67
CA GLU A 225 9.97 15.81 28.86
C GLU A 225 9.74 16.13 30.35
N ALA A 226 9.38 15.12 31.15
CA ALA A 226 9.25 15.27 32.60
C ALA A 226 10.58 15.59 33.28
N ALA A 227 11.69 14.98 32.84
CA ALA A 227 13.02 15.28 33.36
C ALA A 227 13.47 16.70 33.00
N ALA A 228 13.22 17.16 31.77
CA ALA A 228 13.51 18.52 31.34
C ALA A 228 12.71 19.56 32.12
N SER A 229 11.42 19.29 32.40
CA SER A 229 10.58 20.17 33.21
C SER A 229 11.00 20.22 34.69
N ALA A 230 11.65 19.19 35.22
CA ALA A 230 12.12 19.17 36.61
C ALA A 230 13.49 19.87 36.80
N ALA A 231 14.21 20.12 35.70
CA ALA A 231 15.52 20.78 35.70
C ALA A 231 15.46 22.28 35.42
N ALA A 232 14.28 22.81 35.08
CA ALA A 232 13.99 24.24 34.86
C ALA A 232 13.39 24.89 36.12
#